data_AF-A0A527D5T0-F1
#
_entry.id   AF-A0A527D5T0-F1
#
_cell.length_a   1.000
_cell.length_b   1.000
_cell.length_c   1.000
_cell.angle_alpha   90.00
_cell.angle_beta   90.00
_cell.angle_gamma   90.00
#
_symmetry.space_group_name_H-M   'P 1'
#
loop_
_entity.id
_entity.type
_entity.pdbx_description
1 polymer ?
#
loop_
_entity_poly.entity_id
_entity_poly.type
_entity_poly.pdbx_seq_one_letter_code
_entity_poly.pdbx_strand_id
1 'polypeptide(L)' 'MAEKTHRTMDDFAQACGVSRPTLSKYFDDPASVKPA' A
#
# COMPACT_ATOMS: atom_id res chain seq x y z
N MET A 1 -2.30 -2.14 -23.93
CA MET A 1 -2.70 -2.69 -22.61
C MET A 1 -2.72 -1.52 -21.66
N ALA A 2 -3.87 -1.18 -21.06
CA ALA A 2 -3.93 -0.04 -20.16
C ALA A 2 -3.11 -0.37 -18.90
N GLU A 3 -2.00 0.33 -18.70
CA GLU A 3 -1.25 0.31 -17.46
C GLU A 3 -2.25 0.60 -16.34
N LYS A 4 -2.42 -0.35 -15.42
CA LYS A 4 -3.31 -0.17 -14.26
C LYS A 4 -2.60 0.77 -13.30
N THR A 5 -2.56 2.05 -13.64
CA THR A 5 -2.13 3.09 -12.71
C THR A 5 -3.14 3.11 -11.58
N HIS A 6 -2.74 2.61 -10.42
CA HIS A 6 -3.54 2.71 -9.20
C HIS A 6 -3.81 4.19 -8.94
N ARG A 7 -5.07 4.61 -9.11
CA ARG A 7 -5.45 6.03 -9.09
C ARG A 7 -5.51 6.61 -7.68
N THR A 8 -5.60 5.73 -6.70
CA THR A 8 -5.68 6.10 -5.29
C THR A 8 -4.76 5.21 -4.48
N MET A 9 -4.28 5.74 -3.35
CA MET A 9 -3.50 4.97 -2.39
C MET A 9 -4.29 3.79 -1.80
N ASP A 10 -5.62 3.88 -1.82
CA ASP A 10 -6.50 2.81 -1.35
C ASP A 10 -6.50 1.61 -2.31
N ASP A 11 -6.61 1.88 -3.62
CA ASP A 11 -6.53 0.87 -4.67
C ASP A 11 -5.16 0.19 -4.69
N PHE A 12 -4.09 0.95 -4.46
CA PHE A 12 -2.74 0.41 -4.32
C PHE A 12 -2.59 -0.45 -3.05
N ALA A 13 -3.11 0.00 -1.90
CA ALA A 13 -3.07 -0.78 -0.67
C ALA A 13 -3.81 -2.12 -0.83
N GLN A 14 -5.00 -2.10 -1.43
CA GLN A 14 -5.77 -3.30 -1.72
C GLN A 14 -5.03 -4.24 -2.68
N ALA A 15 -4.40 -3.71 -3.73
CA ALA A 15 -3.58 -4.50 -4.66
C ALA A 15 -2.36 -5.14 -3.97
N CYS A 16 -1.77 -4.47 -2.98
CA CYS A 16 -0.71 -4.99 -2.13
C CYS A 16 -1.21 -5.96 -1.03
N GLY A 17 -2.51 -6.17 -0.89
CA GLY A 17 -3.10 -7.04 0.14
C GLY A 17 -3.01 -6.47 1.55
N VAL A 18 -2.84 -5.15 1.69
CA VAL A 18 -2.74 -4.46 2.98
C VAL A 18 -3.83 -3.39 3.12
N SER A 19 -4.09 -2.96 4.36
CA SER A 19 -4.98 -1.83 4.59
C SER A 19 -4.28 -0.50 4.31
N ARG A 20 -5.03 0.54 3.92
CA ARG A 20 -4.46 1.88 3.69
C ARG A 20 -3.75 2.46 4.93
N PRO A 21 -4.21 2.25 6.18
CA PRO A 21 -3.43 2.62 7.37
C PRO A 21 -2.11 1.84 7.52
N THR A 22 -2.09 0.54 7.19
CA THR A 22 -0.85 -0.26 7.19
C THR A 22 0.14 0.27 6.18
N LEU A 23 -0.34 0.58 4.98
CA LEU A 23 0.49 1.13 3.93
C LEU A 23 1.02 2.53 4.29
N SER A 24 0.18 3.39 4.90
CA SER A 24 0.64 4.69 5.43
C SER A 24 1.77 4.47 6.45
N LYS A 25 1.55 3.60 7.44
CA LYS A 25 2.57 3.27 8.45
C LYS A 25 3.86 2.75 7.82
N TYR A 26 3.80 1.97 6.74
CA TYR A 26 5.00 1.53 6.01
C TYR A 26 5.79 2.71 5.43
N PHE A 27 5.12 3.71 4.86
CA PHE A 27 5.77 4.90 4.32
C PHE A 27 6.25 5.87 5.41
N ASP A 28 5.55 5.92 6.55
CA ASP A 28 5.95 6.70 7.73
C ASP A 28 7.15 6.07 8.45
N ASP A 29 7.06 4.77 8.76
CA ASP A 29 8.12 3.97 9.38
C ASP A 29 8.03 2.49 8.91
N PRO A 30 8.87 2.08 7.95
CA PRO A 30 8.85 0.72 7.41
C PRO A 30 9.25 -0.33 8.43
N ALA A 31 9.97 0.03 9.51
CA ALA A 31 10.33 -0.91 10.58
C ALA A 31 9.17 -1.18 11.55
N SER A 32 8.14 -0.31 11.56
CA SER A 32 6.95 -0.44 12.41
C SER A 32 5.94 -1.48 11.91
N VAL A 33 6.08 -1.92 10.66
CA VAL A 33 5.20 -2.91 10.03
C VAL A 33 5.95 -4.22 9.82
N LYS A 34 5.24 -5.34 9.95
CA LYS A 34 5.87 -6.66 9.78
C LYS A 34 6.33 -6.83 8.33
N PRO A 35 7.60 -7.20 8.08
CA PRO A 35 8.02 -7.63 6.76
C PRO A 35 7.26 -8.90 6.38
N ALA A 36 6.86 -8.97 5.10
CA ALA A 36 6.18 -10.11 4.50
C ALA A 36 7.17 -11.22 4.13
#